data_AF-A0A1Q3C5J4-F1
#
_entry.id   AF-A0A1Q3C5J4-F1
#
_cell.length_a   1.000
_cell.length_b   1.000
_cell.length_c   1.000
_cell.angle_alpha   90.00
_cell.angle_beta   90.00
_cell.angle_gamma   90.00
#
_symmetry.space_group_name_H-M   'P 1'
#
loop_
_entity.id
_entity.type
_entity.pdbx_description
1 polymer ?
#
loop_
_entity_poly.entity_id
_entity_poly.type
_entity_poly.pdbx_seq_one_letter_code
_entity_poly.pdbx_strand_id
1 'polypeptide(L)'
;TPTTTSSPAVISPTNIIQHLPIKLDRSNYLLWKSQFLPLLHAHDLYGYVDGSFLCPPQFLPSNPTHNPAYTLWHKQDQIILSWIYASLTEHSMTHVISLTSSHDVWTHLACIYAPQSQAHIMQLKYQLLQLKRVNGIVANLSTYANPISEQDTILSIFRGLGPEYDSFATSITARLDPMSLDDFNGLLLSQEILKEQAAPHLDLPTVEANLSTKSA
;
A
#
# COMPACT_ATOMS: atom_id res chain seq x y z
N THR A 1 -0.37 -10.73 53.28
CA THR A 1 -0.36 -9.88 52.08
C THR A 1 -1.24 -10.54 51.05
N PRO A 2 -2.35 -9.94 50.60
CA PRO A 2 -3.17 -10.54 49.56
C PRO A 2 -2.54 -10.24 48.20
N THR A 3 -2.28 -11.29 47.44
CA THR A 3 -1.80 -11.24 46.06
C THR A 3 -2.98 -10.81 45.18
N THR A 4 -2.95 -9.57 44.71
CA THR A 4 -3.95 -9.05 43.77
C THR A 4 -3.69 -9.66 42.40
N THR A 5 -4.42 -10.71 42.06
CA THR A 5 -4.47 -11.24 40.69
C THR A 5 -5.09 -10.17 39.79
N SER A 6 -4.27 -9.50 38.98
CA SER A 6 -4.76 -8.56 37.99
C SER A 6 -5.47 -9.33 36.88
N SER A 7 -6.80 -9.22 36.81
CA SER A 7 -7.55 -9.65 35.63
C SER A 7 -7.02 -8.91 34.40
N PRO A 8 -6.79 -9.58 33.26
CA PRO A 8 -6.40 -8.90 32.03
C PRO A 8 -7.54 -7.94 31.65
N ALA A 9 -7.21 -6.65 31.60
CA ALA A 9 -8.19 -5.62 31.27
C ALA A 9 -8.64 -5.80 29.82
N VAL A 10 -9.95 -5.98 29.61
CA VAL A 10 -10.52 -5.95 28.25
C VAL A 10 -10.34 -4.55 27.72
N ILE A 11 -9.56 -4.39 26.66
CA ILE A 11 -9.35 -3.09 26.03
C ILE A 11 -10.69 -2.65 25.44
N SER A 12 -11.18 -1.48 25.87
CA SER A 12 -12.35 -0.85 25.27
C SER A 12 -12.09 -0.64 23.76
N PRO A 13 -13.11 -0.77 22.89
CA PRO A 13 -12.96 -0.46 21.47
C PRO A 13 -12.70 1.04 21.31
N THR A 14 -11.45 1.45 21.48
CA THR A 14 -10.98 2.79 21.14
C THR A 14 -11.08 2.96 19.63
N ASN A 15 -11.22 4.21 19.18
CA ASN A 15 -11.33 4.58 17.78
C ASN A 15 -9.96 4.50 17.08
N ILE A 16 -9.24 3.40 17.30
CA ILE A 16 -7.85 3.21 16.88
C ILE A 16 -7.70 3.28 15.35
N ILE A 17 -8.80 3.03 14.64
CA ILE A 17 -8.96 3.22 13.20
C ILE A 17 -8.57 4.66 12.78
N GLN A 18 -8.80 5.67 13.62
CA GLN A 18 -8.40 7.06 13.36
C GLN A 18 -6.88 7.25 13.33
N HIS A 19 -6.11 6.31 13.88
CA HIS A 19 -4.65 6.31 13.89
C HIS A 19 -4.02 5.46 12.79
N LEU A 20 -4.83 4.85 11.91
CA LEU A 20 -4.38 4.08 10.74
C LEU A 20 -4.76 4.82 9.46
N PRO A 21 -3.99 5.85 9.04
CA PRO A 21 -4.32 6.63 7.85
C PRO A 21 -4.20 5.82 6.55
N ILE A 22 -3.47 4.69 6.58
CA ILE A 22 -3.19 3.89 5.39
C ILE A 22 -4.08 2.65 5.40
N LYS A 23 -4.88 2.51 4.34
CA LYS A 23 -5.63 1.29 4.07
C LYS A 23 -4.79 0.32 3.24
N LEU A 24 -4.81 -0.96 3.62
CA LEU A 24 -4.06 -2.00 2.94
C LEU A 24 -4.57 -2.20 1.50
N ASP A 25 -3.64 -2.12 0.56
CA ASP A 25 -3.80 -2.47 -0.84
C ASP A 25 -2.68 -3.43 -1.30
N ARG A 26 -2.60 -3.68 -2.61
CA ARG A 26 -1.65 -4.63 -3.19
C ARG A 26 -0.19 -4.17 -3.16
N SER A 27 0.09 -2.88 -2.99
CA SER A 27 1.43 -2.29 -3.11
C SER A 27 2.01 -1.86 -1.76
N ASN A 28 1.17 -1.63 -0.75
CA ASN A 28 1.58 -0.97 0.48
C ASN A 28 1.69 -1.88 1.72
N TYR A 29 1.68 -3.21 1.55
CA TYR A 29 1.66 -4.17 2.67
C TYR A 29 2.72 -3.93 3.75
N LEU A 30 3.98 -3.66 3.37
CA LEU A 30 5.04 -3.41 4.34
C LEU A 30 4.80 -2.13 5.15
N LEU A 31 4.27 -1.09 4.49
CA LEU A 31 3.95 0.18 5.13
C LEU A 31 2.75 0.04 6.07
N TRP A 32 1.67 -0.60 5.61
CA TRP A 32 0.52 -0.95 6.45
C TRP A 32 0.94 -1.77 7.67
N LYS A 33 1.73 -2.84 7.46
CA LYS A 33 2.23 -3.69 8.55
C LYS A 33 3.07 -2.90 9.55
N SER A 34 3.90 -1.98 9.09
CA SER A 34 4.74 -1.14 9.97
C SER A 34 3.94 -0.19 10.88
N GLN A 35 2.73 0.22 10.46
CA GLN A 35 1.83 1.04 11.29
C GLN A 35 0.98 0.17 12.23
N PHE A 36 0.56 -1.01 11.76
CA PHE A 36 -0.32 -1.89 12.53
C PHE A 36 0.41 -2.67 13.63
N LEU A 37 1.68 -3.06 13.41
CA LEU A 37 2.44 -3.85 14.40
C LEU A 37 2.64 -3.13 15.74
N PRO A 38 3.11 -1.87 15.78
CA PRO A 38 3.33 -1.14 17.03
C PRO A 38 2.05 -1.01 17.84
N LEU A 39 0.90 -0.88 17.17
CA LEU A 39 -0.39 -0.83 17.82
C LEU A 39 -0.72 -2.13 18.55
N LEU A 40 -0.52 -3.28 17.90
CA LEU A 40 -0.73 -4.58 18.54
C LEU A 40 0.21 -4.79 19.71
N HIS A 41 1.47 -4.37 19.59
CA HIS A 41 2.44 -4.47 20.69
C HIS A 41 2.12 -3.53 21.85
N ALA A 42 1.69 -2.29 21.59
CA ALA A 42 1.33 -1.32 22.64
C ALA A 42 0.17 -1.80 23.53
N HIS A 43 -0.63 -2.73 23.02
CA HIS A 43 -1.79 -3.30 23.68
C HIS A 43 -1.60 -4.76 24.10
N ASP A 44 -0.40 -5.34 23.93
CA ASP A 44 -0.12 -6.76 24.19
C ASP A 44 -1.03 -7.73 23.42
N LEU A 45 -1.44 -7.34 22.21
CA LEU A 45 -2.38 -8.09 21.36
C LEU A 45 -1.71 -8.87 20.23
N TYR A 46 -0.40 -8.69 20.04
CA TYR A 46 0.33 -9.38 18.97
C TYR A 46 0.19 -10.92 19.06
N GLY A 47 0.09 -11.45 20.28
CA GLY A 47 -0.12 -12.88 20.55
C GLY A 47 -1.34 -13.52 19.85
N TYR A 48 -2.37 -12.73 19.55
CA TYR A 48 -3.56 -13.22 18.85
C TYR A 48 -3.29 -13.43 17.36
N VAL A 49 -2.50 -12.55 16.72
CA VAL A 49 -2.27 -12.59 15.27
C VAL A 49 -1.09 -13.49 14.89
N ASP A 50 -0.10 -13.65 15.76
CA ASP A 50 1.02 -14.58 15.53
C ASP A 50 0.71 -16.03 15.92
N GLY A 51 -0.38 -16.24 16.68
CA GLY A 51 -0.84 -17.55 17.14
C GLY A 51 -0.23 -18.00 18.48
N SER A 52 0.55 -17.15 19.15
CA SER A 52 1.13 -17.44 20.47
C SER A 52 0.06 -17.55 21.58
N PHE A 53 -1.06 -16.83 21.44
CA PHE A 53 -2.22 -16.93 22.33
C PHE A 53 -3.25 -17.90 21.78
N LEU A 54 -3.12 -19.16 22.19
CA LEU A 54 -4.02 -20.24 21.77
C LEU A 54 -5.46 -20.01 22.25
N CYS A 55 -6.42 -20.26 21.36
CA CYS A 55 -7.84 -20.20 21.68
C CYS A 55 -8.19 -21.26 22.74
N PRO A 56 -8.73 -20.87 23.91
CA PRO A 56 -9.17 -21.81 24.93
C PRO A 56 -10.35 -22.67 24.44
N PRO A 57 -10.58 -23.87 25.01
CA PRO A 57 -11.77 -24.66 24.70
C PRO A 57 -13.06 -23.89 25.03
N GLN A 58 -14.07 -23.98 24.17
CA GLN A 58 -15.35 -23.27 24.34
C GLN A 58 -16.15 -23.72 25.57
N PHE A 59 -15.99 -24.98 25.99
CA PHE A 59 -16.69 -25.58 27.11
C PHE A 59 -15.70 -26.14 28.14
N LEU A 60 -16.07 -26.12 29.42
CA LEU A 60 -15.26 -26.69 30.48
C LEU A 60 -15.33 -28.23 30.46
N PRO A 61 -14.26 -28.95 30.89
CA PRO A 61 -14.25 -30.41 30.86
C PRO A 61 -15.27 -31.05 31.83
N SER A 62 -15.56 -30.36 32.93
CA SER A 62 -16.32 -30.92 34.06
C SER A 62 -17.85 -30.76 33.92
N ASN A 63 -18.32 -29.92 32.99
CA ASN A 63 -19.74 -29.63 32.74
C ASN A 63 -19.83 -28.86 31.40
N PRO A 64 -20.84 -29.06 30.52
CA PRO A 64 -21.08 -28.24 29.31
C PRO A 64 -21.37 -26.74 29.58
N THR A 65 -20.79 -26.15 30.60
CA THR A 65 -20.80 -24.72 30.86
C THR A 65 -19.77 -24.02 29.97
N HIS A 66 -20.13 -22.82 29.51
CA HIS A 66 -19.24 -21.98 28.71
C HIS A 66 -17.97 -21.63 29.48
N ASN A 67 -16.83 -21.73 28.81
CA ASN A 67 -15.55 -21.32 29.37
C ASN A 67 -15.43 -19.78 29.30
N PRO A 68 -15.36 -19.06 30.44
CA PRO A 68 -15.21 -17.61 30.43
C PRO A 68 -13.91 -17.14 29.76
N ALA A 69 -12.85 -17.97 29.78
CA ALA A 69 -11.60 -17.67 29.11
C ALA A 69 -11.75 -17.66 27.58
N TYR A 70 -12.54 -18.58 27.03
CA TYR A 70 -12.88 -18.58 25.59
C TYR A 70 -13.64 -17.31 25.23
N THR A 71 -14.67 -16.94 26.00
CA THR A 71 -15.47 -15.74 25.73
C THR A 71 -14.62 -14.48 25.74
N LEU A 72 -13.68 -14.36 26.68
CA LEU A 72 -12.74 -13.24 26.75
C LEU A 72 -11.79 -13.22 25.55
N TRP A 73 -11.15 -14.35 25.25
CA TRP A 73 -10.24 -14.50 24.12
C TRP A 73 -10.94 -14.14 22.81
N HIS A 74 -12.13 -14.71 22.58
CA HIS A 74 -12.92 -14.47 21.38
C HIS A 74 -13.32 -13.00 21.25
N LYS A 75 -13.74 -12.36 22.34
CA LYS A 75 -14.05 -10.93 22.31
C LYS A 75 -12.83 -10.09 21.87
N GLN A 76 -11.63 -10.44 22.33
CA GLN A 76 -10.42 -9.73 21.99
C GLN A 76 -10.00 -9.98 20.53
N ASP A 77 -10.06 -11.23 20.07
CA ASP A 77 -9.82 -11.61 18.68
C ASP A 77 -10.75 -10.86 17.71
N GLN A 78 -12.05 -10.76 18.04
CA GLN A 78 -13.02 -10.04 17.22
C GLN A 78 -12.80 -8.52 17.19
N ILE A 79 -12.29 -7.92 18.28
CA ILE A 79 -11.86 -6.52 18.28
C ILE A 79 -10.70 -6.32 17.29
N ILE A 80 -9.69 -7.19 17.35
CA ILE A 80 -8.53 -7.12 16.44
C ILE A 80 -8.98 -7.31 14.99
N LEU A 81 -9.86 -8.30 14.74
CA LEU A 81 -10.43 -8.55 13.43
C LEU A 81 -11.15 -7.30 12.88
N SER A 82 -11.94 -6.62 13.73
CA SER A 82 -12.62 -5.38 13.34
C SER A 82 -11.64 -4.26 12.97
N TRP A 83 -10.49 -4.15 13.65
CA TRP A 83 -9.44 -3.19 13.32
C TRP A 83 -8.75 -3.54 12.01
N ILE A 84 -8.45 -4.82 11.79
CA ILE A 84 -7.89 -5.28 10.53
C ILE A 84 -8.83 -4.91 9.39
N TYR A 85 -10.12 -5.30 9.46
CA TYR A 85 -11.13 -4.99 8.44
C TYR A 85 -11.29 -3.49 8.17
N ALA A 86 -11.32 -2.67 9.21
CA ALA A 86 -11.40 -1.22 9.05
C ALA A 86 -10.17 -0.62 8.34
N SER A 87 -9.02 -1.28 8.45
CA SER A 87 -7.77 -0.90 7.80
C SER A 87 -7.60 -1.49 6.40
N LEU A 88 -8.57 -2.23 5.86
CA LEU A 88 -8.52 -2.78 4.51
C LEU A 88 -9.19 -1.83 3.51
N THR A 89 -8.71 -1.85 2.27
CA THR A 89 -9.51 -1.38 1.13
C THR A 89 -10.63 -2.38 0.83
N GLU A 90 -11.69 -1.93 0.14
CA GLU A 90 -12.79 -2.80 -0.28
C GLU A 90 -12.29 -4.00 -1.08
N HIS A 91 -11.31 -3.77 -1.97
CA HIS A 91 -10.69 -4.83 -2.73
C HIS A 91 -9.97 -5.87 -1.85
N SER A 92 -9.12 -5.42 -0.91
CA SER A 92 -8.42 -6.32 0.01
C SER A 92 -9.37 -7.11 0.92
N MET A 93 -10.52 -6.52 1.28
CA MET A 93 -11.55 -7.18 2.08
C MET A 93 -12.15 -8.42 1.39
N THR A 94 -12.28 -8.40 0.06
CA THR A 94 -12.84 -9.54 -0.70
C THR A 94 -12.03 -10.83 -0.54
N HIS A 95 -10.73 -10.73 -0.24
CA HIS A 95 -9.86 -11.88 -0.06
C HIS A 95 -10.02 -12.58 1.30
N VAL A 96 -10.63 -11.93 2.30
CA VAL A 96 -10.65 -12.39 3.70
C VAL A 96 -12.04 -12.57 4.27
N ILE A 97 -13.10 -12.37 3.48
CA ILE A 97 -14.50 -12.38 3.94
C ILE A 97 -14.96 -13.71 4.57
N SER A 98 -14.34 -14.84 4.22
CA SER A 98 -14.65 -16.16 4.75
C SER A 98 -13.90 -16.51 6.03
N LEU A 99 -12.93 -15.68 6.44
CA LEU A 99 -12.09 -15.91 7.60
C LEU A 99 -12.73 -15.27 8.83
N THR A 100 -12.66 -15.96 9.96
CA THR A 100 -13.38 -15.57 11.19
C THR A 100 -12.47 -15.26 12.37
N SER A 101 -11.18 -15.59 12.28
CA SER A 101 -10.17 -15.25 13.28
C SER A 101 -9.21 -14.20 12.75
N SER A 102 -8.75 -13.30 13.64
CA SER A 102 -7.72 -12.31 13.34
C SER A 102 -6.41 -12.96 12.88
N HIS A 103 -6.05 -14.13 13.41
CA HIS A 103 -4.86 -14.89 13.01
C HIS A 103 -4.93 -15.33 11.54
N ASP A 104 -6.05 -15.94 11.13
CA ASP A 104 -6.23 -16.44 9.77
C ASP A 104 -6.18 -15.28 8.76
N VAL A 105 -6.85 -14.17 9.08
CA VAL A 105 -6.81 -12.97 8.23
C VAL A 105 -5.40 -12.42 8.13
N TRP A 106 -4.70 -12.26 9.26
CA TRP A 106 -3.36 -11.72 9.30
C TRP A 106 -2.36 -12.55 8.49
N THR A 107 -2.39 -13.87 8.65
CA THR A 107 -1.53 -14.81 7.92
C THR A 107 -1.88 -14.86 6.43
N HIS A 108 -3.16 -14.84 6.08
CA HIS A 108 -3.60 -14.82 4.68
C HIS A 108 -3.15 -13.55 3.96
N LEU A 109 -3.34 -12.37 4.56
CA LEU A 109 -2.89 -11.10 4.01
C LEU A 109 -1.36 -11.07 3.82
N ALA A 110 -0.61 -11.62 4.78
CA ALA A 110 0.84 -11.77 4.64
C ALA A 110 1.22 -12.66 3.46
N CYS A 111 0.52 -13.77 3.26
CA CYS A 111 0.77 -14.69 2.16
C CYS A 111 0.56 -14.04 0.78
N ILE A 112 -0.54 -13.29 0.60
CA ILE A 112 -0.89 -12.73 -0.70
C ILE A 112 -0.11 -11.44 -1.03
N TYR A 113 0.23 -10.61 -0.05
CA TYR A 113 0.84 -9.29 -0.32
C TYR A 113 2.33 -9.17 0.04
N ALA A 114 2.88 -10.00 0.93
CA ALA A 114 4.31 -9.93 1.23
C ALA A 114 5.19 -10.26 0.01
N PRO A 115 4.94 -11.33 -0.77
CA PRO A 115 5.74 -11.63 -1.96
C PRO A 115 5.61 -10.54 -3.04
N GLN A 116 4.40 -10.01 -3.24
CA GLN A 116 4.14 -8.97 -4.23
C GLN A 116 4.87 -7.66 -3.89
N SER A 117 4.85 -7.25 -2.62
CA SER A 117 5.60 -6.06 -2.18
C SER A 117 7.12 -6.23 -2.37
N GLN A 118 7.66 -7.42 -2.09
CA GLN A 118 9.07 -7.72 -2.34
C GLN A 118 9.42 -7.73 -3.83
N ALA A 119 8.59 -8.33 -4.67
CA ALA A 119 8.77 -8.33 -6.12
C ALA A 119 8.74 -6.90 -6.68
N HIS A 120 7.84 -6.05 -6.18
CA HIS A 120 7.78 -4.65 -6.58
C HIS A 120 9.06 -3.88 -6.19
N ILE A 121 9.57 -4.07 -4.97
CA ILE A 121 10.86 -3.50 -4.55
C ILE A 121 12.00 -3.98 -5.46
N MET A 122 12.04 -5.27 -5.80
CA MET A 122 13.04 -5.85 -6.69
C MET A 122 12.97 -5.23 -8.09
N GLN A 123 11.75 -5.07 -8.63
CA GLN A 123 11.50 -4.43 -9.92
C GLN A 123 12.01 -2.98 -9.93
N LEU A 124 11.67 -2.18 -8.91
CA LEU A 124 12.14 -0.80 -8.78
C LEU A 124 13.67 -0.72 -8.67
N LYS A 125 14.29 -1.61 -7.89
CA LYS A 125 15.75 -1.71 -7.80
C LYS A 125 16.39 -2.06 -9.15
N TYR A 126 15.79 -2.96 -9.90
CA TYR A 126 16.25 -3.33 -11.24
C TYR A 126 16.16 -2.15 -12.22
N GLN A 127 15.05 -1.42 -12.23
CA GLN A 127 14.89 -0.21 -13.04
C GLN A 127 15.96 0.85 -12.69
N LEU A 128 16.21 1.08 -11.41
CA LEU A 128 17.25 2.01 -10.96
C LEU A 128 18.66 1.57 -11.39
N LEU A 129 18.96 0.27 -11.35
CA LEU A 129 20.24 -0.26 -11.84
C LEU A 129 20.39 -0.07 -13.35
N GLN A 130 19.32 -0.26 -14.13
CA GLN A 130 19.35 -0.01 -15.57
C GLN A 130 19.59 1.46 -15.89
N LEU A 131 18.92 2.38 -15.19
CA LEU A 131 19.15 3.82 -15.34
C LEU A 131 20.59 4.20 -14.98
N LYS A 132 21.15 3.67 -13.88
CA LYS A 132 22.55 3.90 -13.52
C LYS A 132 23.53 3.37 -14.57
N ARG A 133 23.23 2.22 -15.18
CA ARG A 133 24.05 1.65 -16.25
C ARG A 133 24.02 2.53 -17.50
N VAL A 134 22.85 3.04 -17.90
CA VAL A 134 22.72 4.00 -19.00
C VAL A 134 23.52 5.26 -18.71
N ASN A 135 23.35 5.86 -17.52
CA ASN A 135 24.11 7.05 -17.13
C ASN A 135 25.62 6.80 -17.09
N GLY A 136 26.05 5.62 -16.64
CA GLY A 136 27.47 5.23 -16.67
C GLY A 136 28.01 5.05 -18.08
N ILE A 137 27.23 4.50 -19.01
CA ILE A 137 27.61 4.39 -20.42
C ILE A 137 27.67 5.77 -21.06
N VAL A 138 26.70 6.66 -20.79
CA VAL A 138 26.71 8.05 -21.25
C VAL A 138 27.98 8.76 -20.75
N ALA A 139 28.28 8.68 -19.45
CA ALA A 139 29.49 9.28 -18.87
C ALA A 139 30.79 8.70 -19.47
N ASN A 140 30.86 7.39 -19.68
CA ASN A 140 32.01 6.75 -20.31
C ASN A 140 32.16 7.13 -21.78
N LEU A 141 31.06 7.26 -22.53
CA LEU A 141 31.09 7.74 -23.91
C LEU A 141 31.53 9.21 -23.98
N SER A 142 31.11 10.06 -23.04
CA SER A 142 31.61 11.43 -22.89
C SER A 142 33.11 11.50 -22.61
N THR A 143 33.72 10.43 -22.08
CA THR A 143 35.13 10.37 -21.72
C THR A 143 36.02 9.90 -22.88
N TYR A 144 35.49 9.13 -23.84
CA TYR A 144 36.29 8.44 -24.87
C TYR A 144 35.91 8.70 -26.32
N ALA A 145 34.77 9.32 -26.62
CA ALA A 145 34.37 9.69 -27.98
C ALA A 145 33.90 11.15 -28.00
N ASN A 146 34.05 11.82 -29.15
CA ASN A 146 33.63 13.21 -29.43
C ASN A 146 32.42 13.65 -28.57
N PRO A 147 32.43 14.89 -28.02
CA PRO A 147 31.39 15.38 -27.13
C PRO A 147 30.02 15.09 -27.76
N ILE A 148 29.26 14.21 -27.10
CA ILE A 148 27.92 13.82 -27.50
C ILE A 148 27.12 15.11 -27.64
N SER A 149 26.53 15.35 -28.81
CA SER A 149 25.70 16.52 -29.03
C SER A 149 24.55 16.50 -28.01
N GLU A 150 24.15 17.65 -27.49
CA GLU A 150 23.00 17.74 -26.59
C GLU A 150 21.74 17.07 -27.19
N GLN A 151 21.62 17.08 -28.52
CA GLN A 151 20.58 16.36 -29.27
C GLN A 151 20.62 14.85 -29.09
N ASP A 152 21.80 14.23 -29.10
CA ASP A 152 21.96 12.79 -28.90
C ASP A 152 21.63 12.40 -27.45
N THR A 153 21.93 13.30 -26.50
CA THR A 153 21.58 13.16 -25.09
C THR A 153 20.07 13.21 -24.90
N ILE A 154 19.39 14.21 -25.49
CA ILE A 154 17.92 14.32 -25.46
C ILE A 154 17.25 13.09 -26.10
N LEU A 155 17.75 12.62 -27.24
CA LEU A 155 17.26 11.40 -27.92
C LEU A 155 17.45 10.13 -27.08
N SER A 156 18.52 10.05 -26.30
CA SER A 156 18.76 8.94 -25.37
C SER A 156 17.79 8.95 -24.19
N ILE A 157 17.43 10.14 -23.68
CA ILE A 157 16.43 10.30 -22.62
C ILE A 157 15.05 9.89 -23.14
N PHE A 158 14.67 10.27 -24.37
CA PHE A 158 13.39 9.84 -24.96
C PHE A 158 13.26 8.33 -25.09
N ARG A 159 14.34 7.62 -25.45
CA ARG A 159 14.33 6.15 -25.50
C ARG A 159 14.19 5.48 -24.13
N GLY A 160 14.49 6.21 -23.05
CA GLY A 160 14.33 5.75 -21.67
C GLY A 160 12.97 6.10 -21.06
N LEU A 161 12.22 7.04 -21.64
CA LEU A 161 10.87 7.39 -21.23
C LEU A 161 9.87 6.36 -21.77
N GLY A 162 8.82 6.05 -21.00
CA GLY A 162 7.78 5.13 -21.42
C GLY A 162 6.86 5.71 -22.51
N PRO A 163 5.99 4.88 -23.11
CA PRO A 163 5.10 5.28 -24.21
C PRO A 163 4.16 6.45 -23.85
N GLU A 164 3.94 6.68 -22.56
CA GLU A 164 3.18 7.82 -22.05
C GLU A 164 3.82 9.20 -22.33
N TYR A 165 5.04 9.25 -22.86
CA TYR A 165 5.71 10.47 -23.30
C TYR A 165 5.81 10.58 -24.83
N ASP A 166 5.18 9.69 -25.61
CA ASP A 166 5.31 9.66 -27.08
C ASP A 166 4.82 10.95 -27.76
N SER A 167 3.74 11.55 -27.25
CA SER A 167 3.22 12.83 -27.77
C SER A 167 4.20 13.99 -27.53
N PHE A 168 4.85 14.00 -26.36
CA PHE A 168 5.89 14.95 -26.02
C PHE A 168 7.16 14.72 -26.84
N ALA A 169 7.60 13.48 -26.97
CA ALA A 169 8.74 13.10 -27.81
C ALA A 169 8.53 13.52 -29.27
N THR A 170 7.34 13.31 -29.81
CA THR A 170 6.97 13.74 -31.17
C THR A 170 7.03 15.26 -31.31
N SER A 171 6.50 16.01 -30.33
CA SER A 171 6.51 17.48 -30.36
C SER A 171 7.92 18.06 -30.30
N ILE A 172 8.81 17.46 -29.49
CA ILE A 172 10.20 17.91 -29.34
C ILE A 172 11.04 17.50 -30.56
N THR A 173 10.83 16.30 -31.10
CA THR A 173 11.55 15.81 -32.28
C THR A 173 11.12 16.51 -33.58
N ALA A 174 9.88 17.03 -33.62
CA ALA A 174 9.37 17.82 -34.75
C ALA A 174 9.91 19.26 -34.82
N ARG A 175 10.66 19.71 -33.81
CA ARG A 175 11.27 21.04 -33.81
C ARG A 175 12.47 21.08 -34.76
N LEU A 176 12.56 22.16 -35.53
CA LEU A 176 13.66 22.39 -36.49
C LEU A 176 14.91 22.98 -35.83
N ASP A 177 14.75 23.65 -34.67
CA ASP A 177 15.86 24.28 -33.96
C ASP A 177 16.48 23.35 -32.90
N PRO A 178 17.83 23.35 -32.76
CA PRO A 178 18.50 22.62 -31.69
C PRO A 178 18.06 23.14 -30.32
N MET A 179 17.63 22.23 -29.45
CA MET A 179 17.20 22.50 -28.08
C MET A 179 18.35 22.23 -27.11
N SER A 180 18.54 23.12 -26.14
CA SER A 180 19.52 22.90 -25.08
C SER A 180 19.05 21.83 -24.09
N LEU A 181 19.98 21.13 -23.45
CA LEU A 181 19.64 20.13 -22.44
C LEU A 181 18.87 20.74 -21.24
N ASP A 182 19.20 21.96 -20.85
CA ASP A 182 18.52 22.66 -19.75
C ASP A 182 17.08 23.03 -20.09
N ASP A 183 16.83 23.53 -21.31
CA ASP A 183 15.47 23.81 -21.79
C ASP A 183 14.64 22.53 -21.90
N PHE A 184 15.27 21.44 -22.36
CA PHE A 184 14.64 20.14 -22.42
C PHE A 184 14.22 19.64 -21.03
N ASN A 185 15.10 19.73 -20.04
CA ASN A 185 14.81 19.34 -18.66
C ASN A 185 13.67 20.18 -18.06
N GLY A 186 13.64 21.48 -18.33
CA GLY A 186 12.56 22.38 -17.91
C GLY A 186 11.20 22.01 -18.54
N LEU A 187 11.20 21.64 -19.82
CA LEU A 187 9.99 21.18 -20.52
C LEU A 187 9.53 19.81 -20.04
N LEU A 188 10.46 18.89 -19.77
CA LEU A 188 10.16 17.57 -19.24
C LEU A 188 9.52 17.66 -17.85
N LEU A 189 10.08 18.49 -16.96
CA LEU A 189 9.52 18.77 -15.65
C LEU A 189 8.11 19.39 -15.75
N SER A 190 7.90 20.32 -16.68
CA SER A 190 6.58 20.91 -16.92
C SER A 190 5.55 19.86 -17.38
N GLN A 191 5.96 18.92 -18.23
CA GLN A 191 5.09 17.81 -18.65
C GLN A 191 4.79 16.84 -17.50
N GLU A 192 5.74 16.60 -16.62
CA GLU A 192 5.54 15.75 -15.45
C GLU A 192 4.51 16.36 -14.49
N ILE A 193 4.61 17.67 -14.23
CA ILE A 193 3.61 18.44 -13.46
C ILE A 193 2.23 18.39 -14.13
N LEU A 194 2.15 18.57 -15.45
CA LEU A 194 0.88 18.49 -16.18
C LEU A 194 0.26 17.10 -16.12
N LYS A 195 1.06 16.03 -16.21
CA LYS A 195 0.57 14.66 -16.06
C LYS A 195 0.09 14.39 -14.65
N GLU A 196 0.76 14.92 -13.63
CA GLU A 196 0.35 14.78 -12.23
C GLU A 196 -0.96 15.54 -11.95
N GLN A 197 -1.20 16.67 -12.61
CA GLN A 197 -2.46 17.42 -12.56
C GLN A 197 -3.58 16.80 -13.42
N ALA A 198 -3.24 16.10 -14.49
CA ALA A 198 -4.19 15.40 -15.37
C ALA A 198 -4.55 14.00 -14.87
N ALA A 199 -3.86 13.48 -13.84
CA ALA A 199 -4.31 12.29 -13.13
C ALA A 199 -5.68 12.60 -12.50
N PRO A 200 -6.75 11.87 -12.85
CA PRO A 200 -8.08 12.20 -12.35
C PRO A 200 -8.10 12.06 -10.83
N HIS A 201 -8.25 13.20 -10.16
CA HIS A 201 -8.89 13.23 -8.85
C HIS A 201 -10.24 12.54 -9.06
N LEU A 202 -10.49 11.44 -8.34
CA LEU A 202 -11.76 10.71 -8.41
C LEU A 202 -12.88 11.66 -7.98
N ASP A 203 -13.51 12.32 -8.95
CA ASP A 203 -14.77 13.03 -8.75
C ASP A 203 -15.83 11.98 -8.42
N LEU A 204 -16.36 12.06 -7.20
CA LEU A 204 -17.54 11.30 -6.78
C LEU A 204 -18.66 11.54 -7.80
N PRO A 205 -19.46 10.52 -8.15
CA PRO A 205 -20.67 10.77 -8.91
C PRO A 205 -21.64 11.57 -8.04
N THR A 206 -21.90 12.81 -8.44
CA THR A 206 -23.03 13.60 -7.99
C THR A 206 -24.30 12.79 -8.23
N VAL A 207 -24.93 12.33 -7.14
CA VAL A 207 -26.25 11.70 -7.21
C VAL A 207 -27.27 12.79 -7.52
N GLU A 208 -27.60 12.97 -8.79
CA GLU A 208 -28.81 13.67 -9.19
C GLU A 208 -30.01 12.76 -8.88
N ALA A 209 -30.66 13.06 -7.75
CA ALA A 209 -31.94 12.49 -7.38
C ALA A 209 -33.03 12.96 -8.35
N ASN A 210 -33.31 12.16 -9.39
CA ASN A 210 -34.52 12.33 -10.19
C ASN A 210 -35.73 11.82 -9.40
N LEU A 211 -36.46 12.78 -8.80
CA LEU A 211 -37.76 12.56 -8.19
C LEU A 211 -38.78 12.26 -9.30
N SER A 212 -39.03 10.98 -9.59
CA SER A 212 -40.12 10.57 -10.48
C SER A 212 -41.44 10.69 -9.73
N THR A 213 -42.17 11.77 -10.00
CA THR A 213 -43.60 11.87 -9.76
C THR A 213 -44.33 10.86 -10.66
N LYS A 214 -45.07 9.94 -10.06
CA LYS A 214 -46.13 9.24 -10.78
C LYS A 214 -47.41 9.22 -9.95
N SER A 215 -48.33 10.02 -10.44
CA SER A 215 -49.77 10.04 -10.18
C SER A 215 -50.43 8.68 -10.42
N ALA A 216 -51.21 8.23 -9.44
CA ALA A 216 -52.57 7.69 -9.56
C ALA A 216 -53.11 7.39 -8.14
#